data_AF-A0A842R1B2-F1
#
_entry.id   AF-A0A842R1B2-F1
#
_cell.length_a   1.000
_cell.length_b   1.000
_cell.length_c   1.000
_cell.angle_alpha   90.00
_cell.angle_beta   90.00
_cell.angle_gamma   90.00
#
_symmetry.space_group_name_H-M   'P 1'
#
loop_
_entity.id
_entity.type
_entity.pdbx_description
1 polymer ?
#
loop_
_entity_poly.entity_id
_entity_poly.type
_entity_poly.pdbx_seq_one_letter_code
_entity_poly.pdbx_strand_id
1 'polypeptide(L)'
;MVIRVRIGLVAARIGVAVKTLHRWEISGDTSCTQTAGGHRWVSLAEIRASPGNLKKLVVGTRSRHREMPGLPCIAGCLHTSKKPRVTVNPIITSKICNRCGKIRESKGKQFRCTNLECGPTLDSNLNAARGIQVAPLSPGATRARGGCPLPPIQVTATAGDHRCPDCLGLK
;
A
#
# COMPACT_ATOMS: atom_id res chain seq x y z
N MET A 1 -31.64 -2.81 27.80
CA MET A 1 -31.80 -3.35 26.42
C MET A 1 -30.43 -3.47 25.78
N VAL A 2 -30.02 -4.66 25.31
CA VAL A 2 -28.69 -4.88 24.70
C VAL A 2 -28.81 -4.67 23.19
N ILE A 3 -28.15 -3.64 22.66
CA ILE A 3 -28.11 -3.38 21.21
C ILE A 3 -27.07 -4.31 20.57
N ARG A 4 -27.54 -5.23 19.72
CA ARG A 4 -26.70 -6.14 18.94
C ARG A 4 -26.56 -5.62 17.51
N VAL A 5 -25.33 -5.67 16.98
CA VAL A 5 -25.02 -5.21 15.63
C VAL A 5 -24.26 -6.28 14.87
N ARG A 6 -24.47 -6.39 13.55
CA ARG A 6 -23.71 -7.31 12.70
C ARG A 6 -22.21 -7.04 12.78
N ILE A 7 -21.41 -8.10 12.85
CA ILE A 7 -19.96 -8.03 13.00
C ILE A 7 -19.28 -7.18 11.91
N GLY A 8 -19.79 -7.21 10.67
CA GLY A 8 -19.26 -6.40 9.57
C GLY A 8 -19.45 -4.90 9.77
N LEU A 9 -20.61 -4.47 10.31
CA LEU A 9 -20.87 -3.07 10.62
C LEU A 9 -20.02 -2.59 11.80
N VAL A 10 -19.83 -3.45 12.80
CA VAL A 10 -18.90 -3.19 13.91
C VAL A 10 -17.49 -2.99 13.40
N ALA A 11 -16.99 -3.92 12.58
CA ALA A 11 -15.65 -3.91 12.00
C ALA A 11 -15.38 -2.60 11.24
N ALA A 12 -16.32 -2.19 10.38
CA ALA A 12 -16.25 -0.94 9.66
C ALA A 12 -16.23 0.27 10.60
N ARG A 13 -17.08 0.28 11.64
CA ARG A 13 -17.17 1.39 12.60
C ARG A 13 -15.90 1.57 13.44
N ILE A 14 -15.22 0.50 13.80
CA ILE A 14 -13.98 0.55 14.61
C ILE A 14 -12.70 0.53 13.77
N GLY A 15 -12.81 0.42 12.44
CA GLY A 15 -11.66 0.44 11.53
C GLY A 15 -10.79 -0.82 11.60
N VAL A 16 -11.35 -1.99 11.88
CA VAL A 16 -10.61 -3.27 11.89
C VAL A 16 -11.20 -4.25 10.87
N ALA A 17 -10.40 -5.22 10.43
CA ALA A 17 -10.91 -6.31 9.61
C ALA A 17 -11.81 -7.26 10.41
N VAL A 18 -12.85 -7.83 9.78
CA VAL A 18 -13.75 -8.83 10.40
C VAL A 18 -12.96 -10.02 10.97
N LYS A 19 -11.88 -10.42 10.29
CA LYS A 19 -11.00 -11.51 10.75
C LYS A 19 -10.33 -11.20 12.10
N THR A 20 -10.08 -9.93 12.41
CA THR A 20 -9.55 -9.51 13.71
C THR A 20 -10.59 -9.71 14.81
N LEU A 21 -11.86 -9.36 14.54
CA LEU A 21 -12.95 -9.60 15.47
C LEU A 21 -13.17 -11.10 15.74
N HIS A 22 -13.01 -11.96 14.73
CA HIS A 22 -13.05 -13.42 14.95
C HIS A 22 -11.91 -13.91 15.83
N ARG A 23 -10.73 -13.30 15.75
CA ARG A 23 -9.63 -13.66 16.66
C ARG A 23 -9.95 -13.26 18.09
N TRP A 24 -10.54 -12.09 18.31
CA TRP A 24 -10.99 -11.65 19.63
C TRP A 24 -12.07 -12.57 20.21
N GLU A 25 -13.01 -13.01 19.38
CA GLU A 25 -14.02 -14.01 19.76
C GLU A 25 -13.38 -15.34 20.20
N ILE A 26 -12.42 -15.86 19.43
CA ILE A 26 -11.70 -17.11 19.77
C ILE A 26 -10.86 -16.93 21.05
N SER A 27 -10.30 -15.74 21.27
CA SER A 27 -9.53 -15.41 22.47
C SER A 27 -10.38 -15.16 23.70
N GLY A 28 -11.71 -15.08 23.56
CA GLY A 28 -12.63 -14.74 24.66
C GLY A 28 -12.67 -13.24 25.01
N ASP A 29 -12.06 -12.38 24.20
CA ASP A 29 -12.02 -10.93 24.39
C ASP A 29 -13.36 -10.25 24.04
N THR A 30 -14.20 -10.92 23.24
CA THR A 30 -15.52 -10.42 22.83
C THR A 30 -16.49 -11.60 22.71
N SER A 31 -17.75 -11.43 23.12
CA SER A 31 -18.79 -12.42 22.88
C SER A 31 -19.50 -12.15 21.56
N CYS A 32 -19.80 -13.21 20.81
CA CYS A 32 -20.55 -13.12 19.56
C CYS A 32 -21.69 -14.15 19.58
N THR A 33 -22.89 -13.72 19.18
CA THR A 33 -24.03 -14.63 19.01
C THR A 33 -24.22 -14.94 17.54
N GLN A 34 -24.31 -16.22 17.20
CA GLN A 34 -24.65 -16.67 15.85
C GLN A 34 -26.15 -16.90 15.73
N THR A 35 -26.77 -16.32 14.71
CA THR A 35 -28.18 -16.59 14.36
C THR A 35 -28.31 -17.89 13.56
N ALA A 36 -29.51 -18.47 13.48
CA ALA A 36 -29.78 -19.66 12.65
C ALA A 36 -29.37 -19.48 11.17
N GLY A 37 -29.44 -18.26 10.63
CA GLY A 37 -28.97 -17.92 9.28
C GLY A 37 -27.45 -17.72 9.16
N GLY A 38 -26.67 -18.12 10.17
CA GLY A 38 -25.21 -18.05 10.15
C GLY A 38 -24.60 -16.65 10.39
N HIS A 39 -25.41 -15.60 10.46
CA HIS A 39 -24.91 -14.25 10.76
C HIS A 39 -24.41 -14.14 12.20
N ARG A 40 -23.32 -13.39 12.37
CA ARG A 40 -22.66 -13.12 13.64
C ARG A 40 -22.95 -11.70 14.12
N TRP A 41 -23.37 -11.59 15.37
CA TRP A 41 -23.77 -10.34 16.01
C TRP A 41 -22.98 -10.11 17.29
N VAL A 42 -22.52 -8.88 17.48
CA VAL A 42 -21.71 -8.47 18.63
C VAL A 42 -22.46 -7.40 19.43
N SER A 43 -22.36 -7.45 20.76
CA SER A 43 -22.89 -6.43 21.66
C SER A 43 -22.03 -5.17 21.59
N LEU A 44 -22.64 -4.00 21.31
CA LEU A 44 -21.90 -2.73 21.27
C LEU A 44 -21.27 -2.33 22.62
N ALA A 45 -21.83 -2.83 23.73
CA ALA A 45 -21.32 -2.54 25.07
C ALA A 45 -19.93 -3.15 25.30
N GLU A 46 -19.70 -4.37 24.80
CA GLU A 46 -18.44 -5.10 24.99
C GLU A 46 -17.29 -4.48 24.21
N ILE A 47 -17.55 -3.97 23.00
CA ILE A 47 -16.52 -3.40 22.13
C ILE A 47 -15.91 -2.12 22.73
N ARG A 48 -16.69 -1.34 23.47
CA ARG A 48 -16.20 -0.11 24.14
C ARG A 48 -15.28 -0.41 25.33
N ALA A 49 -15.40 -1.60 25.93
CA ALA A 49 -14.67 -1.99 27.14
C ALA A 49 -13.27 -2.55 26.86
N SER A 50 -12.88 -2.74 25.59
CA SER A 50 -11.58 -3.32 25.19
C SER A 50 -10.58 -2.30 24.58
N PRO A 51 -10.28 -1.15 25.23
CA PRO A 51 -9.31 -0.18 24.71
C PRO A 51 -7.87 -0.73 24.71
N GLY A 52 -7.58 -1.78 25.50
CA GLY A 52 -6.26 -2.41 25.59
C GLY A 52 -5.79 -3.08 24.29
N ASN A 53 -6.72 -3.60 23.48
CA ASN A 53 -6.39 -4.30 22.23
C ASN A 53 -6.29 -3.36 21.02
N LEU A 54 -7.01 -2.23 21.02
CA LEU A 54 -6.88 -1.20 19.98
C LEU A 54 -5.49 -0.55 19.99
N LYS A 55 -4.92 -0.33 21.19
CA LYS A 55 -3.55 0.22 21.33
C LYS A 55 -2.47 -0.72 20.78
N LYS A 56 -2.65 -2.04 20.87
CA LYS A 56 -1.69 -3.03 20.32
C LYS A 56 -1.72 -3.12 18.80
N LEU A 57 -2.85 -2.80 18.16
CA LEU A 57 -3.00 -2.87 16.70
C LEU A 57 -2.27 -1.74 15.96
N VAL A 58 -2.01 -0.60 16.62
CA VAL A 58 -1.29 0.52 16.00
C VAL A 58 0.24 0.29 15.94
N VAL A 59 0.79 -0.71 16.65
CA VAL A 59 2.24 -0.80 16.92
C VAL A 59 2.97 -1.99 16.26
N GLY A 60 2.32 -2.95 15.59
CA GLY A 60 3.03 -4.21 15.30
C GLY A 60 2.68 -5.00 14.04
N THR A 61 2.98 -4.49 12.84
CA THR A 61 3.27 -5.41 11.72
C THR A 61 4.68 -5.96 11.88
N ARG A 62 4.88 -6.92 12.79
CA ARG A 62 6.15 -7.66 12.92
C ARG A 62 6.28 -8.61 11.73
N SER A 63 7.07 -8.20 10.74
CA SER A 63 7.61 -9.10 9.71
C SER A 63 8.53 -10.10 10.42
N ARG A 64 8.17 -11.40 10.41
CA ARG A 64 9.02 -12.46 10.96
C ARG A 64 10.20 -12.67 10.01
N HIS A 65 11.27 -11.91 10.19
CA HIS A 65 12.58 -12.33 9.72
C HIS A 65 13.03 -13.48 10.62
N ARG A 66 13.29 -14.66 10.01
CA ARG A 66 14.07 -15.71 10.66
C ARG A 66 15.46 -15.15 10.91
N GLU A 67 15.85 -15.05 12.18
CA GLU A 67 17.22 -14.75 12.58
C GLU A 67 18.14 -15.86 12.07
N MET A 68 19.17 -15.51 11.31
CA MET A 68 20.33 -16.38 11.11
C MET A 68 21.31 -16.10 12.25
N PRO A 69 21.71 -17.11 13.04
CA PRO A 69 22.74 -16.92 14.06
C PRO A 69 24.12 -16.79 13.39
N GLY A 70 24.87 -15.72 13.70
CA GLY A 70 26.31 -15.66 13.41
C GLY A 70 26.90 -14.35 12.91
N LEU A 71 26.15 -13.27 12.74
CA LEU A 71 26.71 -11.97 12.33
C LEU A 71 26.76 -10.99 13.52
N PRO A 72 27.92 -10.42 13.85
CA PRO A 72 28.03 -9.42 14.91
C PRO A 72 27.22 -8.18 14.56
N CYS A 73 26.31 -7.82 15.47
CA CYS A 73 25.39 -6.70 15.37
C CYS A 73 26.17 -5.37 15.40
N ILE A 74 26.36 -4.74 14.24
CA ILE A 74 26.62 -3.30 14.19
C ILE A 74 25.30 -2.62 14.56
N ALA A 75 25.17 -2.29 15.84
CA ALA A 75 24.02 -1.60 16.40
C ALA A 75 23.98 -0.16 15.88
N GLY A 76 23.23 0.06 14.80
CA GLY A 76 23.03 1.39 14.26
C GLY A 76 22.01 1.40 13.12
N CYS A 77 20.75 1.73 13.45
CA CYS A 77 19.73 2.20 12.52
C CYS A 77 19.20 1.22 11.45
N LEU A 78 18.55 0.13 11.87
CA LEU A 78 17.53 -0.54 11.06
C LEU A 78 16.22 0.28 11.07
N HIS A 79 16.26 1.48 10.49
CA HIS A 79 15.04 2.12 10.03
C HIS A 79 14.52 1.27 8.87
N THR A 80 13.54 0.41 9.12
CA THR A 80 12.77 -0.23 8.04
C THR A 80 11.92 0.87 7.39
N SER A 81 12.56 1.71 6.59
CA SER A 81 11.91 2.72 5.78
C SER A 81 10.90 1.99 4.91
N LYS A 82 9.61 2.10 5.25
CA LYS A 82 8.53 1.56 4.43
C LYS A 82 8.75 2.13 3.04
N LYS A 83 9.15 1.28 2.08
CA LYS A 83 9.38 1.72 0.71
C LYS A 83 8.09 2.41 0.24
N PRO A 84 8.16 3.66 -0.25
CA PRO A 84 6.98 4.36 -0.72
C PRO A 84 6.33 3.53 -1.83
N ARG A 85 5.03 3.23 -1.68
CA ARG A 85 4.24 2.61 -2.73
C ARG A 85 3.81 3.70 -3.70
N VAL A 86 4.17 3.55 -4.96
CA VAL A 86 3.70 4.44 -6.04
C VAL A 86 2.65 3.67 -6.81
N THR A 87 1.43 4.21 -6.86
CA THR A 87 0.38 3.68 -7.73
C THR A 87 0.49 4.35 -9.09
N VAL A 88 0.62 3.55 -10.15
CA VAL A 88 0.66 4.01 -11.54
C VAL A 88 -0.69 3.69 -12.19
N ASN A 89 -1.25 4.62 -12.96
CA ASN A 89 -2.50 4.38 -13.68
C ASN A 89 -2.26 3.34 -14.79
N PRO A 90 -2.90 2.15 -14.72
CA PRO A 90 -2.63 1.06 -15.67
C PRO A 90 -3.26 1.28 -17.05
N ILE A 91 -4.17 2.24 -17.23
CA ILE A 91 -5.01 2.37 -18.44
C ILE A 91 -4.17 2.59 -19.71
N ILE A 92 -3.01 3.22 -19.58
CA ILE A 92 -2.17 3.62 -20.72
C ILE A 92 -0.86 2.84 -20.81
N THR A 93 -0.47 2.08 -19.79
CA THR A 93 0.87 1.46 -19.73
C THR A 93 1.07 0.35 -20.76
N SER A 94 0.02 -0.39 -21.10
CA SER A 94 0.06 -1.42 -22.15
C SER A 94 0.03 -0.85 -23.57
N LYS A 95 -0.40 0.41 -23.73
CA LYS A 95 -0.51 1.09 -25.03
C LYS A 95 0.70 1.95 -25.38
N ILE A 96 1.54 2.29 -24.40
CA ILE A 96 2.71 3.14 -24.59
C ILE A 96 3.96 2.26 -24.73
N CYS A 97 4.78 2.53 -25.75
CA CYS A 97 6.09 1.87 -25.87
C CYS A 97 6.99 2.28 -24.71
N ASN A 98 7.50 1.32 -23.95
CA ASN A 98 8.41 1.59 -22.83
C ASN A 98 9.74 2.24 -23.24
N ARG A 99 10.10 2.19 -24.54
CA ARG A 99 11.37 2.70 -25.08
C ARG A 99 11.25 4.11 -25.66
N CYS A 100 10.18 4.40 -26.43
CA CYS A 100 10.03 5.69 -27.11
C CYS A 100 8.79 6.50 -26.68
N GLY A 101 7.93 5.99 -25.78
CA GLY A 101 6.78 6.73 -25.25
C GLY A 101 5.60 6.92 -26.21
N LYS A 102 5.67 6.42 -27.45
CA LYS A 102 4.58 6.57 -28.43
C LYS A 102 3.43 5.60 -28.12
N ILE A 103 2.19 6.09 -28.22
CA ILE A 103 0.96 5.29 -28.04
C ILE A 103 0.71 4.43 -29.28
N ARG A 104 0.24 3.21 -29.06
CA ARG A 104 -0.17 2.28 -30.10
C ARG A 104 -1.37 1.43 -29.73
N GLU A 105 -1.96 0.84 -30.76
CA GLU A 105 -2.93 -0.24 -30.66
C GLU A 105 -2.23 -1.56 -30.36
N SER A 106 -2.55 -2.16 -29.22
CA SER A 106 -2.17 -3.55 -28.93
C SER A 106 -3.15 -4.50 -29.61
N LYS A 107 -2.68 -5.38 -30.49
CA LYS A 107 -3.48 -6.47 -31.05
C LYS A 107 -3.17 -7.76 -30.29
N GLY A 108 -3.97 -8.06 -29.27
CA GLY A 108 -3.83 -9.28 -28.46
C GLY A 108 -2.65 -9.24 -27.48
N LYS A 109 -1.89 -10.35 -27.39
CA LYS A 109 -0.81 -10.55 -26.41
C LYS A 109 0.51 -9.86 -26.79
N GLN A 110 0.63 -9.39 -28.02
CA GLN A 110 1.86 -8.84 -28.56
C GLN A 110 1.76 -7.31 -28.69
N PHE A 111 2.83 -6.63 -28.26
CA PHE A 111 3.06 -5.21 -28.43
C PHE A 111 4.06 -4.98 -29.55
N ARG A 112 3.72 -4.16 -30.55
CA ARG A 112 4.63 -3.79 -31.64
C ARG A 112 4.73 -2.28 -31.74
N CYS A 113 5.93 -1.71 -31.59
CA CYS A 113 6.17 -0.28 -31.72
C CYS A 113 6.13 0.21 -33.19
N THR A 114 5.78 1.49 -33.43
CA THR A 114 5.82 2.14 -34.76
C THR A 114 7.22 2.43 -35.19
N ASN A 115 8.02 2.80 -34.18
CA ASN A 115 9.39 3.13 -34.43
C ASN A 115 10.16 1.82 -34.63
N LEU A 116 10.65 1.59 -35.84
CA LEU A 116 11.46 0.44 -36.19
C LEU A 116 12.73 0.35 -35.34
N GLU A 117 13.25 1.49 -34.88
CA GLU A 117 14.42 1.57 -33.99
C GLU A 117 14.16 0.95 -32.61
N CYS A 118 12.89 0.84 -32.19
CA CYS A 118 12.56 0.24 -30.90
C CYS A 118 12.77 -1.27 -30.88
N GLY A 119 12.84 -1.91 -32.05
CA GLY A 119 13.11 -3.33 -32.20
C GLY A 119 11.86 -4.19 -32.34
N PRO A 120 12.01 -5.52 -32.14
CA PRO A 120 10.99 -6.50 -32.46
C PRO A 120 9.77 -6.42 -31.52
N THR A 121 8.72 -7.12 -31.95
CA THR A 121 7.49 -7.33 -31.19
C THR A 121 7.79 -7.95 -29.82
N LEU A 122 7.24 -7.36 -28.76
CA LEU A 122 7.41 -7.80 -27.37
C LEU A 122 6.08 -8.35 -26.83
N ASP A 123 6.12 -9.13 -25.76
CA ASP A 123 4.91 -9.41 -24.98
C ASP A 123 4.34 -8.12 -24.37
N SER A 124 3.03 -7.96 -24.44
CA SER A 124 2.32 -6.75 -23.99
C SER A 124 2.45 -6.52 -22.48
N ASN A 125 2.41 -7.60 -21.67
CA ASN A 125 2.58 -7.49 -20.23
C ASN A 125 4.01 -7.11 -19.88
N LEU A 126 4.99 -7.64 -20.63
CA LEU A 126 6.39 -7.30 -20.42
C LEU A 126 6.68 -5.84 -20.78
N ASN A 127 6.05 -5.30 -21.84
CA ASN A 127 6.12 -3.87 -22.17
C ASN A 127 5.52 -3.00 -21.05
N ALA A 128 4.32 -3.37 -20.58
CA ALA A 128 3.63 -2.64 -19.51
C ALA A 128 4.43 -2.66 -18.19
N ALA A 129 4.98 -3.80 -17.80
CA ALA A 129 5.80 -3.94 -16.60
C ALA A 129 7.04 -3.04 -16.65
N ARG A 130 7.74 -3.00 -17.80
CA ARG A 130 8.88 -2.09 -18.01
C ARG A 130 8.44 -0.63 -17.99
N GLY A 131 7.29 -0.30 -18.58
CA GLY A 131 6.69 1.04 -18.53
C GLY A 131 6.42 1.51 -17.09
N ILE A 132 5.90 0.64 -16.24
CA ILE A 132 5.67 0.93 -14.81
C ILE A 132 6.99 1.14 -14.06
N GLN A 133 8.04 0.40 -14.39
CA GLN A 133 9.35 0.56 -13.77
C GLN A 133 9.98 1.93 -14.05
N VAL A 134 9.76 2.49 -15.25
CA VAL A 134 10.27 3.82 -15.65
C VAL A 134 9.32 4.97 -15.32
N ALA A 135 8.03 4.70 -15.08
CA ALA A 135 7.02 5.72 -14.79
C ALA A 135 7.40 6.67 -13.63
N PRO A 136 7.96 6.24 -12.49
CA PRO A 136 8.29 7.15 -11.38
C PRO A 136 9.28 8.28 -11.70
N LEU A 137 9.92 8.22 -12.88
CA LEU A 137 10.93 9.16 -13.38
C LEU A 137 10.42 10.03 -14.54
N SER A 138 9.19 9.85 -15.02
CA SER A 138 8.66 10.64 -16.15
C SER A 138 7.90 11.89 -15.69
N PRO A 139 7.97 13.02 -16.43
CA PRO A 139 7.32 14.28 -16.05
C PRO A 139 5.78 14.19 -15.92
N GLY A 140 5.17 13.21 -16.59
CA GLY A 140 3.71 12.99 -16.58
C GLY A 140 3.23 11.95 -15.58
N ALA A 141 4.12 11.35 -14.78
CA ALA A 141 3.71 10.34 -13.81
C ALA A 141 3.06 11.00 -12.60
N THR A 142 1.75 10.79 -12.47
CA THR A 142 1.03 11.12 -11.24
C THR A 142 1.56 10.20 -10.13
N ARG A 143 2.44 10.70 -9.28
CA ARG A 143 2.71 10.08 -7.98
C ARG A 143 1.42 10.17 -7.19
N ALA A 144 0.58 9.15 -7.28
CA ALA A 144 -0.46 8.93 -6.30
C ALA A 144 0.24 8.62 -4.98
N ARG A 145 0.62 9.66 -4.23
CA ARG A 145 0.74 9.53 -2.78
C ARG A 145 -0.65 9.10 -2.36
N GLY A 146 -0.80 7.85 -1.92
CA GLY A 146 -2.06 7.38 -1.36
C GLY A 146 -2.46 8.35 -0.25
N GLY A 147 -3.38 9.25 -0.56
CA GLY A 147 -3.75 10.34 0.32
C GLY A 147 -4.58 9.78 1.45
N CYS A 148 -4.15 10.06 2.69
CA CYS A 148 -5.11 10.49 3.69
C CYS A 148 -5.82 11.75 3.13
N PRO A 149 -7.14 11.93 3.33
CA PRO A 149 -7.90 12.96 2.63
C PRO A 149 -7.67 14.33 3.29
N LEU A 150 -7.18 15.32 2.55
CA LEU A 150 -7.21 16.72 2.97
C LEU A 150 -7.39 17.66 1.75
N PRO A 151 -7.96 18.87 1.97
CA PRO A 151 -8.59 19.71 0.94
C PRO A 151 -7.57 20.51 0.10
N PRO A 152 -7.99 21.29 -0.92
CA PRO A 152 -7.09 21.67 -2.01
C PRO A 152 -6.09 22.74 -1.59
N ILE A 153 -4.84 22.55 -2.00
CA ILE A 153 -3.74 23.51 -1.79
C ILE A 153 -3.71 24.46 -3.00
N GLN A 154 -3.76 25.76 -2.75
CA GLN A 154 -3.32 26.76 -3.72
C GLN A 154 -1.79 26.79 -3.74
N VAL A 155 -1.21 26.59 -4.92
CA VAL A 155 0.23 26.57 -5.14
C VAL A 155 0.70 27.98 -5.49
N THR A 156 1.56 28.56 -4.66
CA THR A 156 2.53 29.57 -5.12
C THR A 156 3.92 28.96 -5.01
N ALA A 157 4.60 28.96 -6.15
CA ALA A 157 5.93 28.40 -6.31
C ALA A 157 6.98 29.38 -5.80
N THR A 158 8.05 28.86 -5.20
CA THR A 158 9.43 29.30 -5.49
C THR A 158 10.37 28.13 -5.21
N ALA A 159 11.16 27.79 -6.23
CA ALA A 159 12.22 26.79 -6.14
C ALA A 159 13.43 27.41 -5.44
N GLY A 160 13.83 26.83 -4.31
CA GLY A 160 15.10 27.10 -3.65
C GLY A 160 15.88 25.79 -3.53
N ASP A 161 17.08 25.76 -4.12
CA ASP A 161 18.02 24.66 -4.05
C ASP A 161 18.40 24.34 -2.59
N HIS A 162 18.05 23.14 -2.13
CA HIS A 162 18.60 22.57 -0.90
C HIS A 162 19.71 21.57 -1.24
N ARG A 163 20.96 22.04 -1.19
CA ARG A 163 22.13 21.18 -1.01
C ARG A 163 22.22 20.81 0.47
N CYS A 164 22.40 19.52 0.74
CA CYS A 164 22.64 18.99 2.08
C CYS A 164 24.08 19.33 2.52
N PRO A 165 24.31 19.99 3.68
CA PRO A 165 25.64 20.40 4.10
C PRO A 165 26.47 19.29 4.78
N ASP A 166 25.95 18.09 4.98
CA ASP A 166 26.59 17.11 5.88
C ASP A 166 27.50 16.06 5.21
N CYS A 167 27.88 16.23 3.94
CA CYS A 167 28.73 15.25 3.22
C CYS A 167 30.22 15.61 3.12
N LEU A 168 30.71 16.62 3.84
CA LEU A 168 32.14 16.97 3.85
C LEU A 168 32.69 17.00 5.27
N GLY A 169 33.32 15.90 5.69
CA GLY A 169 34.25 15.94 6.82
C GLY A 169 34.38 14.66 7.61
N LEU A 170 35.16 13.69 7.10
CA LEU A 170 36.04 12.90 7.96
C LEU A 170 37.42 12.89 7.30
N LYS A 171 38.40 13.33 8.10
CA LYS A 171 39.82 13.48 7.77
C LYS A 171 40.50 12.13 7.61
#